data_AF-A0A5E7LAR6-F1
#
_entry.id   AF-A0A5E7LAR6-F1
#
_cell.length_a   1.000
_cell.length_b   1.000
_cell.length_c   1.000
_cell.angle_alpha   90.00
_cell.angle_beta   90.00
_cell.angle_gamma   90.00
#
_symmetry.space_group_name_H-M   'P 1'
#
loop_
_entity.id
_entity.type
_entity.pdbx_description
1 polymer ?
#
loop_
_entity_poly.entity_id
_entity_poly.type
_entity_poly.pdbx_seq_one_letter_code
_entity_poly.pdbx_strand_id
1 'polypeptide(L)'
;MRLSLAYAPPYDWEAMLGFLAARAVVGMETVVDGVYSRSISLKGLHGSVSIRNGAGDALEVELDFPDPAARLLALHGIGEWTAQYIALRQLRDLNGFPSGDVGLMRALEVLEGERPTAPELSLRAEAWRPYRGYAAQLLWTSLSRAD
;
A
#
# COMPACT_ATOMS: atom_id res chain seq x y z
N MET A 1 8.84 3.15 -0.83
CA MET A 1 8.37 4.48 -0.36
C MET A 1 9.34 4.95 0.71
N ARG A 2 9.83 6.19 0.65
CA ARG A 2 10.74 6.73 1.66
C ARG A 2 10.02 7.79 2.51
N LEU A 3 10.28 7.75 3.81
CA LEU A 3 9.72 8.64 4.82
C LEU A 3 10.85 9.14 5.73
N SER A 4 10.71 10.34 6.27
CA SER A 4 11.61 10.87 7.30
C SER A 4 10.85 10.91 8.63
N LEU A 5 11.43 10.33 9.67
CA LEU A 5 10.89 10.28 11.02
C LEU A 5 11.78 11.10 11.95
N ALA A 6 11.35 12.31 12.29
CA ALA A 6 12.07 13.16 13.23
C ALA A 6 12.07 12.56 14.65
N TYR A 7 13.17 12.75 15.37
CA TYR A 7 13.31 12.42 16.80
C TYR A 7 13.75 13.65 17.60
N ALA A 8 13.54 13.61 18.91
CA ALA A 8 14.12 14.61 19.81
C ALA A 8 15.49 14.12 20.30
N PRO A 9 16.58 14.89 20.11
CA PRO A 9 17.90 14.52 20.61
C PRO A 9 17.96 14.44 22.14
N PRO A 10 18.87 13.62 22.71
CA PRO A 10 19.80 12.75 22.01
C PRO A 10 19.17 11.41 21.60
N TYR A 11 19.49 10.94 20.39
CA TYR A 11 19.16 9.60 19.93
C TYR A 11 20.44 8.89 19.47
N ASP A 12 20.87 7.87 20.20
CA ASP A 12 22.10 7.13 19.92
C ASP A 12 21.82 6.00 18.91
N TRP A 13 21.96 6.33 17.63
CA TRP A 13 21.71 5.39 16.54
C TRP A 13 22.66 4.19 16.54
N GLU A 14 23.93 4.39 16.85
CA GLU A 14 24.94 3.32 16.86
C GLU A 14 24.65 2.31 17.97
N ALA A 15 24.31 2.80 19.18
CA ALA A 15 23.88 1.93 20.27
C ALA A 15 22.59 1.15 19.91
N MET A 16 21.63 1.81 19.23
CA MET A 16 20.40 1.18 18.79
C MET A 16 20.66 0.07 17.76
N LEU A 17 21.52 0.32 16.77
CA LEU A 17 21.93 -0.69 15.80
C LEU A 17 22.61 -1.88 16.47
N GLY A 18 23.52 -1.64 17.41
CA GLY A 18 24.17 -2.70 18.17
C GLY A 18 23.15 -3.55 18.95
N PHE A 19 22.15 -2.90 19.57
CA PHE A 19 21.08 -3.57 20.28
C PHE A 19 20.23 -4.47 19.35
N LEU A 20 19.87 -3.97 18.17
CA LEU A 20 19.06 -4.68 17.16
C LEU A 20 19.84 -5.82 16.52
N ALA A 21 21.11 -5.59 16.15
CA ALA A 21 21.98 -6.61 15.55
C ALA A 21 22.16 -7.82 16.47
N ALA A 22 22.38 -7.58 17.77
CA ALA A 22 22.52 -8.63 18.77
C ALA A 22 21.25 -9.47 18.99
N ARG A 23 20.10 -9.03 18.48
CA ARG A 23 18.79 -9.66 18.68
C ARG A 23 18.08 -10.02 17.36
N ALA A 24 18.77 -9.88 16.24
CA ALA A 24 18.19 -10.08 14.92
C ALA A 24 17.70 -11.53 14.74
N VAL A 25 16.44 -11.68 14.35
CA VAL A 25 15.86 -12.98 14.00
C VAL A 25 16.38 -13.42 12.63
N VAL A 26 17.06 -14.57 12.59
CA VAL A 26 17.64 -15.16 11.37
C VAL A 26 16.57 -15.27 10.27
N GLY A 27 16.88 -14.72 9.10
CA GLY A 27 16.01 -14.73 7.92
C GLY A 27 14.87 -13.70 7.92
N MET A 28 14.66 -12.99 9.03
CA MET A 28 13.59 -11.98 9.17
C MET A 28 14.13 -10.57 9.37
N GLU A 29 15.30 -10.45 10.01
CA GLU A 29 15.91 -9.19 10.38
C GLU A 29 17.39 -9.20 10.02
N THR A 30 17.91 -8.07 9.58
CA THR A 30 19.32 -7.90 9.22
C THR A 30 19.79 -6.52 9.66
N VAL A 31 21.06 -6.44 10.04
CA VAL A 31 21.77 -5.16 10.22
C VAL A 31 23.02 -5.22 9.35
N VAL A 32 23.05 -4.40 8.30
CA VAL A 32 24.14 -4.36 7.32
C VAL A 32 24.43 -2.90 6.97
N ASP A 33 25.70 -2.50 6.99
CA ASP A 33 26.17 -1.16 6.60
C ASP A 33 25.40 0.00 7.24
N GLY A 34 25.11 -0.11 8.54
CA GLY A 34 24.40 0.93 9.29
C GLY A 34 22.88 0.99 9.01
N VAL A 35 22.32 -0.05 8.41
CA VAL A 35 20.89 -0.17 8.07
C VAL A 35 20.30 -1.36 8.78
N TYR A 36 19.23 -1.14 9.53
CA TYR A 36 18.39 -2.22 10.04
C TYR A 36 17.24 -2.48 9.07
N SER A 37 17.08 -3.71 8.63
CA SER A 37 15.99 -4.13 7.75
C SER A 37 15.24 -5.31 8.32
N ARG A 38 13.91 -5.31 8.22
CA ARG A 38 13.06 -6.43 8.63
C ARG A 38 11.88 -6.67 7.70
N SER A 39 11.39 -7.90 7.68
CA SER A 39 10.08 -8.21 7.11
C SER A 39 8.95 -7.78 8.06
N ILE A 40 7.87 -7.25 7.47
CA ILE A 40 6.64 -6.86 8.18
C ILE A 40 5.41 -7.35 7.42
N SER A 41 4.33 -7.58 8.16
CA SER A 41 3.00 -7.80 7.62
C SER A 41 2.09 -6.68 8.08
N LEU A 42 1.51 -5.93 7.16
CA LEU A 42 0.57 -4.86 7.47
C LEU A 42 -0.75 -5.13 6.75
N LYS A 43 -1.84 -5.31 7.53
CA LYS A 43 -3.18 -5.62 6.98
C LYS A 43 -3.17 -6.81 6.01
N GLY A 44 -2.35 -7.83 6.29
CA GLY A 44 -2.20 -9.03 5.44
C GLY A 44 -1.25 -8.87 4.25
N LEU A 45 -0.67 -7.68 4.04
CA LEU A 45 0.29 -7.42 2.97
C LEU A 45 1.70 -7.62 3.49
N HIS A 46 2.52 -8.38 2.76
CA HIS A 46 3.91 -8.65 3.12
C HIS A 46 4.84 -7.65 2.43
N GLY A 47 5.77 -7.11 3.21
CA GLY A 47 6.79 -6.18 2.72
C GLY A 47 7.98 -6.13 3.66
N SER A 48 8.88 -5.20 3.39
CA SER A 48 10.02 -4.92 4.26
C SER A 48 10.06 -3.45 4.66
N VAL A 49 10.64 -3.21 5.83
CA VAL A 49 11.01 -1.88 6.30
C VAL A 49 12.52 -1.86 6.51
N SER A 50 13.17 -0.83 5.99
CA SER A 50 14.59 -0.55 6.18
C SER A 50 14.74 0.82 6.83
N ILE A 51 15.57 0.91 7.86
CA ILE A 51 15.77 2.13 8.65
C ILE A 51 17.27 2.42 8.69
N ARG A 52 17.62 3.67 8.42
CA ARG A 52 18.99 4.18 8.53
C ARG A 52 18.98 5.54 9.23
N ASN A 53 20.14 5.96 9.72
CA ASN A 53 20.31 7.32 10.18
C ASN A 53 20.11 8.30 9.01
N GLY A 54 19.29 9.33 9.22
CA GLY A 54 19.03 10.36 8.23
C GLY A 54 19.87 11.61 8.45
N ALA A 55 19.62 12.64 7.63
CA ALA A 55 20.20 13.96 7.88
C ALA A 55 19.44 14.70 9.00
N GLY A 56 20.18 15.34 9.90
CA GLY A 56 19.62 16.07 11.04
C GLY A 56 19.08 15.14 12.13
N ASP A 57 18.09 15.60 12.89
CA ASP A 57 17.48 14.82 13.97
C ASP A 57 16.36 13.91 13.45
N ALA A 58 16.68 13.05 12.49
CA ALA A 58 15.69 12.19 11.84
C ALA A 58 16.25 10.84 11.37
N LEU A 59 15.37 9.84 11.33
CA LEU A 59 15.60 8.55 10.70
C LEU A 59 14.99 8.52 9.30
N GLU A 60 15.72 7.94 8.35
CA GLU A 60 15.17 7.63 7.03
C GLU A 60 14.61 6.21 7.04
N VAL A 61 13.34 6.10 6.68
CA VAL A 61 12.59 4.85 6.64
C VAL A 61 12.18 4.55 5.21
N GLU A 62 12.58 3.39 4.70
CA GLU A 62 12.17 2.88 3.41
C GLU A 62 11.24 1.68 3.59
N LEU A 63 10.03 1.80 3.03
CA LEU A 63 9.03 0.75 2.97
C LEU A 63 8.99 0.16 1.57
N ASP A 64 9.28 -1.13 1.46
CA ASP A 64 9.15 -1.87 0.22
C ASP A 64 7.99 -2.86 0.34
N PHE A 65 6.88 -2.52 -0.32
CA PHE A 65 5.78 -3.44 -0.56
C PHE A 65 5.63 -3.60 -2.07
N PRO A 66 5.46 -4.84 -2.58
CA PRO A 66 5.26 -5.09 -4.00
C PRO A 66 4.04 -4.35 -4.57
N ASP A 67 2.98 -4.26 -3.77
CA ASP A 67 1.74 -3.57 -4.11
C ASP A 67 1.87 -2.06 -3.80
N PRO A 68 1.71 -1.16 -4.79
CA PRO A 68 1.70 0.28 -4.58
C PRO A 68 0.63 0.77 -3.59
N ALA A 69 -0.55 0.15 -3.57
CA ALA A 69 -1.61 0.48 -2.63
C ALA A 69 -1.23 0.10 -1.19
N ALA A 70 -0.50 -1.02 -1.00
CA ALA A 70 -0.02 -1.46 0.31
C ALA A 70 0.87 -0.41 1.00
N ARG A 71 1.73 0.27 0.24
CA ARG A 71 2.59 1.35 0.78
C ARG A 71 1.76 2.52 1.29
N LEU A 72 0.66 2.84 0.62
CA LEU A 72 -0.25 3.92 1.01
C LEU A 72 -1.08 3.53 2.23
N LEU A 73 -1.48 2.26 2.36
CA LEU A 73 -2.23 1.75 3.52
C LEU A 73 -1.47 1.80 4.85
N ALA A 74 -0.14 1.96 4.79
CA ALA A 74 0.73 2.20 5.94
C ALA A 74 0.62 3.62 6.48
N LEU A 75 0.10 4.57 5.71
CA LEU A 75 -0.06 5.95 6.14
C LEU A 75 -1.35 6.11 6.96
N HIS A 76 -1.23 6.71 8.15
CA HIS A 76 -2.38 7.02 8.98
C HIS A 76 -3.37 7.92 8.22
N GLY A 77 -4.66 7.58 8.26
CA GLY A 77 -5.72 8.30 7.53
C GLY A 77 -5.97 7.82 6.10
N ILE A 78 -5.13 6.93 5.54
CA ILE A 78 -5.37 6.35 4.21
C ILE A 78 -6.01 4.96 4.34
N GLY A 79 -7.27 4.87 3.90
CA GLY A 79 -8.04 3.62 3.80
C GLY A 79 -7.88 2.91 2.44
N GLU A 80 -8.44 1.70 2.32
CA GLU A 80 -8.35 0.84 1.13
C GLU A 80 -8.78 1.56 -0.15
N TRP A 81 -9.96 2.19 -0.13
CA TRP A 81 -10.49 2.90 -1.29
C TRP A 81 -9.54 3.99 -1.77
N THR A 82 -9.05 4.84 -0.86
CA THR A 82 -8.14 5.93 -1.19
C THR A 82 -6.80 5.41 -1.71
N ALA A 83 -6.26 4.36 -1.10
CA ALA A 83 -5.01 3.74 -1.52
C ALA A 83 -5.12 3.18 -2.95
N GLN A 84 -6.18 2.41 -3.23
CA GLN A 84 -6.43 1.82 -4.55
C GLN A 84 -6.69 2.90 -5.61
N TYR A 85 -7.41 3.98 -5.26
CA TYR A 85 -7.67 5.09 -6.18
C TYR A 85 -6.39 5.86 -6.53
N ILE A 86 -5.54 6.15 -5.54
CA ILE A 86 -4.24 6.79 -5.77
C ILE A 86 -3.33 5.86 -6.58
N ALA A 87 -3.30 4.56 -6.28
CA ALA A 87 -2.53 3.58 -7.05
C ALA A 87 -2.93 3.62 -8.53
N LEU A 88 -4.23 3.60 -8.81
CA LEU A 88 -4.78 3.67 -10.16
C LEU A 88 -4.46 5.00 -10.87
N ARG A 89 -4.77 6.14 -10.25
CA ARG A 89 -4.69 7.47 -10.90
C ARG A 89 -3.29 8.07 -10.92
N GLN A 90 -2.58 7.98 -9.80
CA GLN A 90 -1.32 8.70 -9.60
C GLN A 90 -0.10 7.81 -9.82
N LEU A 91 -0.19 6.52 -9.47
CA LEU A 91 0.92 5.57 -9.62
C LEU A 91 0.85 4.75 -10.91
N ARG A 92 -0.23 4.93 -11.70
CA ARG A 92 -0.48 4.21 -12.96
C ARG A 92 -0.48 2.69 -12.78
N ASP A 93 -0.92 2.23 -11.62
CA ASP A 93 -1.08 0.80 -11.36
C ASP A 93 -2.28 0.27 -12.16
N LEU A 94 -1.99 -0.54 -13.18
CA LEU A 94 -3.00 -1.16 -14.05
C LEU A 94 -3.90 -2.14 -13.28
N ASN A 95 -3.48 -2.57 -12.10
CA ASN A 95 -4.19 -3.50 -11.24
C ASN A 95 -4.88 -2.83 -10.03
N GLY A 96 -4.73 -1.52 -9.89
CA GLY A 96 -5.39 -0.73 -8.84
C GLY A 96 -6.91 -0.73 -9.01
N PHE A 97 -7.64 -1.10 -7.96
CA PHE A 97 -9.09 -1.31 -8.06
C PHE A 97 -9.81 -0.99 -6.75
N PRO A 98 -10.55 0.14 -6.67
CA PRO A 98 -11.23 0.54 -5.44
C PRO A 98 -12.58 -0.20 -5.28
N SER A 99 -12.57 -1.46 -4.82
CA SER A 99 -13.78 -2.30 -4.70
C SER A 99 -14.90 -1.70 -3.83
N GLY A 100 -14.58 -0.75 -2.94
CA GLY A 100 -15.57 -0.02 -2.13
C GLY A 100 -16.24 1.16 -2.84
N ASP A 101 -15.96 1.38 -4.13
CA ASP A 101 -16.48 2.51 -4.89
C ASP A 101 -17.97 2.37 -5.23
N VAL A 102 -18.77 3.32 -4.77
CA VAL A 102 -20.23 3.35 -4.97
C VAL A 102 -20.57 3.47 -6.47
N GLY A 103 -19.72 4.14 -7.25
CA GLY A 103 -19.85 4.28 -8.70
C GLY A 103 -19.62 2.94 -9.42
N LEU A 104 -18.57 2.20 -9.07
CA LEU A 104 -18.33 0.87 -9.64
C LEU A 104 -19.48 -0.10 -9.36
N MET A 105 -19.99 -0.12 -8.11
CA MET A 105 -21.15 -0.93 -7.75
C MET A 105 -22.40 -0.50 -8.54
N ARG A 106 -22.62 0.80 -8.70
CA ARG A 106 -23.75 1.34 -9.46
C ARG A 106 -23.64 1.01 -10.95
N ALA A 107 -22.44 1.01 -11.52
CA ALA A 107 -22.22 0.64 -12.92
C ALA A 107 -22.64 -0.82 -13.18
N LEU A 108 -22.27 -1.73 -12.28
CA LEU A 108 -22.68 -3.13 -12.38
C LEU A 108 -24.18 -3.31 -12.14
N GLU A 109 -24.78 -2.58 -11.22
CA GLU A 109 -26.24 -2.57 -11.02
C GLU A 109 -26.98 -2.17 -12.30
N VAL A 110 -26.50 -1.15 -13.02
CA VAL A 110 -27.11 -0.69 -14.28
C VAL A 110 -26.92 -1.72 -15.39
N LEU A 111 -25.75 -2.37 -15.48
CA LEU A 111 -25.43 -3.32 -16.55
C LEU A 111 -26.07 -4.69 -16.34
N GLU A 112 -26.26 -5.12 -15.10
CA GLU A 112 -26.58 -6.51 -14.75
C GLU A 112 -27.83 -6.65 -13.87
N GLY A 113 -28.40 -5.54 -13.39
CA GLY A 113 -29.63 -5.51 -12.60
C GLY A 113 -29.45 -5.75 -11.10
N GLU A 114 -28.26 -6.14 -10.64
CA GLU A 114 -27.96 -6.36 -9.22
C GLU A 114 -26.73 -5.56 -8.77
N ARG A 115 -26.82 -4.97 -7.58
CA ARG A 115 -25.73 -4.19 -7.00
C ARG A 115 -24.84 -5.08 -6.13
N PRO A 116 -23.60 -5.36 -6.53
CA PRO A 116 -22.70 -6.15 -5.70
C PRO A 116 -22.28 -5.35 -4.46
N THR A 117 -22.05 -6.07 -3.36
CA THR A 117 -21.35 -5.56 -2.18
C THR A 117 -19.85 -5.40 -2.46
N ALA A 118 -19.13 -4.64 -1.63
CA ALA A 118 -17.68 -4.47 -1.79
C ALA A 118 -16.89 -5.81 -1.77
N PRO A 119 -17.20 -6.79 -0.90
CA PRO A 119 -16.56 -8.10 -0.93
C PRO A 119 -16.83 -8.88 -2.23
N GLU A 120 -18.08 -8.89 -2.72
CA GLU A 120 -18.45 -9.57 -3.97
C GLU A 120 -17.75 -8.93 -5.17
N LEU A 121 -17.73 -7.60 -5.22
CA LEU A 121 -17.01 -6.86 -6.26
C LEU A 121 -15.50 -7.13 -6.20
N SER A 122 -14.93 -7.20 -5.00
CA SER A 122 -13.51 -7.54 -4.82
C SER A 122 -13.19 -8.94 -5.32
N LEU A 123 -14.03 -9.94 -4.99
CA LEU A 123 -13.84 -11.32 -5.45
C LEU A 123 -13.96 -11.42 -6.98
N ARG A 124 -14.97 -10.76 -7.55
CA ARG A 124 -15.19 -10.72 -8.99
C ARG A 124 -14.02 -10.08 -9.73
N ALA A 125 -13.47 -9.00 -9.18
CA ALA A 125 -12.38 -8.26 -9.80
C ALA A 125 -11.10 -9.09 -9.94
N GLU A 126 -10.92 -10.19 -9.19
CA GLU A 126 -9.79 -11.10 -9.38
C GLU A 126 -9.72 -11.69 -10.79
N ALA A 127 -10.86 -11.88 -11.46
CA ALA A 127 -10.92 -12.35 -12.84
C ALA A 127 -10.38 -11.32 -13.86
N TRP A 128 -10.24 -10.05 -13.48
CA TRP A 128 -9.76 -8.97 -14.35
C TRP A 128 -8.27 -8.67 -14.19
N ARG A 129 -7.54 -9.45 -13.40
CA ARG A 129 -6.08 -9.29 -13.27
C ARG A 129 -5.37 -9.63 -14.58
N PRO A 130 -4.26 -8.96 -14.91
CA PRO A 130 -3.61 -7.87 -14.14
C PRO A 130 -4.15 -6.47 -14.44
N TYR A 131 -5.32 -6.35 -15.10
CA TYR A 131 -5.86 -5.11 -15.67
C TYR A 131 -7.14 -4.62 -14.96
N ARG A 132 -7.26 -4.85 -13.65
CA ARG A 132 -8.47 -4.44 -12.88
C ARG A 132 -8.75 -2.93 -13.01
N GLY A 133 -7.70 -2.10 -13.08
CA GLY A 133 -7.81 -0.66 -13.29
C GLY A 133 -8.49 -0.28 -14.61
N TYR A 134 -8.31 -1.08 -15.67
CA TYR A 134 -9.04 -0.88 -16.92
C TYR A 134 -10.53 -1.21 -16.76
N ALA A 135 -10.86 -2.29 -16.05
CA ALA A 135 -12.26 -2.62 -15.76
C ALA A 135 -12.94 -1.50 -14.96
N ALA A 136 -12.26 -0.94 -13.95
CA ALA A 136 -12.77 0.22 -13.21
C ALA A 136 -13.05 1.42 -14.13
N GLN A 137 -12.11 1.75 -15.02
CA GLN A 137 -12.30 2.86 -15.96
C GLN A 137 -13.46 2.62 -16.92
N LEU A 138 -13.65 1.38 -17.42
CA LEU A 138 -14.78 1.01 -18.28
C LEU A 138 -16.12 1.14 -17.54
N LEU A 139 -16.19 0.66 -16.30
CA LEU A 139 -17.39 0.76 -15.46
C LEU A 139 -17.75 2.22 -15.13
N TRP A 140 -16.77 3.06 -14.76
CA TRP A 140 -17.06 4.49 -14.58
C TRP A 140 -17.51 5.17 -15.87
N THR A 141 -16.95 4.76 -17.01
CA THR A 141 -17.35 5.31 -18.32
C THR A 141 -18.76 4.90 -18.71
N SER A 142 -19.22 3.68 -18.35
CA SER A 142 -20.57 3.23 -18.67
C SER A 142 -21.65 4.06 -17.97
N LEU A 143 -21.38 4.61 -16.79
CA LEU A 143 -22.29 5.53 -16.09
C LEU A 143 -22.36 6.93 -16.71
N SER A 144 -21.34 7.32 -17.48
CA SER A 144 -21.27 8.64 -18.12
C SER A 144 -21.96 8.66 -19.49
N ARG A 145 -22.25 7.49 -20.05
CA ARG A 145 -23.06 7.35 -21.27
C ARG A 145 -24.52 7.39 -20.87
N ALA A 146 -25.16 8.53 -21.11
CA ALA A 146 -26.61 8.61 -21.12
C ALA A 146 -27.09 7.98 -22.44
N ASP A 147 -27.50 6.72 -22.37
CA ASP A 147 -28.39 6.13 -23.38
C ASP A 147 -29.85 6.34 -22.95
#